data_AF-A0A6J3QUR8-F1
#
_entry.id   AF-A0A6J3QUR8-F1
#
_cell.length_a   1.000
_cell.length_b   1.000
_cell.length_c   1.000
_cell.angle_alpha   90.00
_cell.angle_beta   90.00
_cell.angle_gamma   90.00
#
_symmetry.space_group_name_H-M   'P 1'
#
loop_
_entity.id
_entity.type
_entity.pdbx_description
1 polymer ?
#
loop_
_entity_poly.entity_id
_entity_poly.type
_entity_poly.pdbx_seq_one_letter_code
_entity_poly.pdbx_strand_id
1 'polypeptide(L)'
;MGVQGFQEFLEKRCPGAVVPVDLLKLARTVSRQQQQQQHRPLPPTAALAPGAPRAARGSAPLQPPLAPAALGAYSGGAGPTRHHHPAHHFHHHGQAHPGLHPPPPPPPLPGARVLVDAGSALPRLYGGYQTDWVCGGQWNAMLGYLSALCQACAYPGGDGLELVVMFPGGLGKDRLAEWGRRCQAERQTAQLIVGHVGNKGTPPPRAWFLPPACLSHCVRLALIRFRVKVFQSLEDHHLEVVAFFRENGFHGLLAHDSEYALYNIPSYYSSHALKLSWNGKNLTTNQFLMQEVAKQLGLKRMNFPIFAALLGNHILPDEDLAAFHWSLLGPEHPLASLKVFGIIDLEILPFHEIKWALSLLESQCFLTTCPRK
;
A
#
# COMPACT_ATOMS: atom_id res chain seq x y z
N MET A 1 -20.25 5.87 -6.33
CA MET A 1 -18.83 6.19 -6.08
C MET A 1 -18.09 4.87 -5.97
N GLY A 2 -17.20 4.56 -6.92
CA GLY A 2 -16.36 3.36 -6.85
C GLY A 2 -15.27 3.46 -5.78
N VAL A 3 -14.59 2.34 -5.49
CA VAL A 3 -13.51 2.28 -4.48
C VAL A 3 -12.43 3.32 -4.74
N GLN A 4 -12.10 3.61 -6.00
CA GLN A 4 -11.07 4.58 -6.37
C GLN A 4 -11.35 6.00 -5.84
N GLY A 5 -12.62 6.42 -5.74
CA GLY A 5 -13.00 7.74 -5.22
C GLY A 5 -13.07 7.82 -3.69
N PHE A 6 -12.88 6.71 -2.98
CA PHE A 6 -13.14 6.64 -1.55
C PHE A 6 -12.16 7.48 -0.71
N GLN A 7 -10.87 7.52 -1.05
CA GLN A 7 -9.91 8.39 -0.36
C GLN A 7 -10.29 9.87 -0.43
N GLU A 8 -10.68 10.35 -1.61
CA GLU A 8 -11.11 11.74 -1.79
C GLU A 8 -12.37 12.02 -0.96
N PHE A 9 -13.28 11.04 -0.86
CA PHE A 9 -14.41 11.12 0.05
C PHE A 9 -13.97 11.23 1.52
N LEU A 10 -13.03 10.40 1.98
CA LEU A 10 -12.52 10.46 3.35
C LEU A 10 -11.93 11.84 3.66
N GLU A 11 -11.14 12.40 2.75
CA GLU A 11 -10.51 13.72 2.92
C GLU A 11 -11.54 14.86 2.98
N LYS A 12 -12.62 14.77 2.20
CA LYS A 12 -13.62 15.85 2.08
C LYS A 12 -14.82 15.72 3.02
N ARG A 13 -15.16 14.51 3.45
CA ARG A 13 -16.44 14.19 4.09
C ARG A 13 -16.31 13.48 5.43
N CYS A 14 -15.14 12.98 5.80
CA CYS A 14 -14.92 12.33 7.10
C CYS A 14 -14.03 13.20 8.02
N PRO A 15 -14.60 14.17 8.75
CA PRO A 15 -13.82 15.07 9.60
C PRO A 15 -13.07 14.29 10.68
N GLY A 16 -11.78 14.58 10.88
CA GLY A 16 -10.94 13.89 11.88
C GLY A 16 -10.45 12.50 11.47
N ALA A 17 -10.91 11.94 10.34
CA ALA A 17 -10.42 10.66 9.84
C ALA A 17 -9.06 10.77 9.14
N VAL A 18 -8.64 11.98 8.75
CA VAL A 18 -7.37 12.24 8.07
C VAL A 18 -6.57 13.23 8.91
N VAL A 19 -5.40 12.81 9.39
CA VAL A 19 -4.57 13.61 10.30
C VAL A 19 -3.16 13.81 9.74
N PRO A 20 -2.59 15.03 9.82
CA PRO A 20 -1.21 15.25 9.39
C PRO A 20 -0.23 14.57 10.35
N VAL A 21 0.82 13.95 9.78
CA VAL A 21 1.88 13.27 10.52
C VAL A 21 3.25 13.63 9.94
N ASP A 22 4.30 13.46 10.73
CA ASP A 22 5.70 13.59 10.32
C ASP A 22 6.40 12.24 10.48
N LEU A 23 6.74 11.62 9.35
CA LEU A 23 7.33 10.29 9.31
C LEU A 23 8.70 10.24 10.00
N LEU A 24 9.47 11.34 9.99
CA LEU A 24 10.77 11.39 10.67
C LEU A 24 10.61 11.46 12.19
N LYS A 25 9.55 12.13 12.69
CA LYS A 25 9.23 12.12 14.12
C LYS A 25 8.72 10.76 14.57
N LEU A 26 7.88 10.12 13.76
CA LEU A 26 7.42 8.75 14.01
C LEU A 26 8.60 7.78 14.10
N ALA A 27 9.58 7.91 13.19
CA ALA A 27 10.79 7.10 13.23
C ALA A 27 11.54 7.21 14.56
N ARG A 28 11.78 8.44 15.03
CA ARG A 28 12.44 8.68 16.33
C ARG A 28 11.67 8.08 17.50
N THR A 29 10.34 8.12 17.48
CA THR A 29 9.51 7.51 18.53
C THR A 29 9.64 5.99 18.53
N VAL A 30 9.61 5.35 17.37
CA VAL A 30 9.78 3.90 17.24
C VAL A 30 11.16 3.46 17.73
N SER A 31 12.22 4.16 17.33
CA SER A 31 13.59 3.83 17.77
C SER A 31 13.74 3.93 19.30
N ARG A 32 13.15 4.97 19.92
CA ARG A 32 13.13 5.11 21.40
C ARG A 32 12.38 3.97 22.09
N GLN A 33 11.24 3.54 21.55
CA GLN A 33 10.47 2.43 22.11
C GLN A 33 11.23 1.11 22.02
N GLN A 34 11.94 0.87 20.91
CA GLN A 34 12.76 -0.33 20.75
C GLN A 34 13.94 -0.36 21.72
N GLN A 35 14.64 0.77 21.92
CA GLN A 35 15.71 0.88 22.91
C GLN A 35 15.22 0.60 24.34
N GLN A 36 14.02 1.10 24.71
CA GLN A 36 13.42 0.82 26.03
C GLN A 36 13.06 -0.66 26.21
N GLN A 37 12.61 -1.35 25.16
CA GLN A 37 12.32 -2.78 25.24
C GLN A 37 13.59 -3.62 25.40
N GLN A 38 14.71 -3.24 24.77
CA GLN A 38 15.98 -3.93 24.94
C GLN A 38 16.59 -3.75 26.33
N HIS A 39 16.38 -2.59 26.97
CA HIS A 39 16.87 -2.32 28.33
C HIS A 39 15.94 -2.81 29.45
N ARG A 40 14.83 -3.48 29.12
CA ARG A 40 13.96 -4.07 30.15
C ARG A 40 14.65 -5.29 30.76
N PRO A 41 14.97 -5.30 32.07
CA PRO A 41 15.55 -6.46 32.71
C PRO A 41 14.61 -7.65 32.52
N LEU A 42 15.16 -8.79 32.09
CA LEU A 42 14.45 -10.06 32.16
C LEU A 42 13.93 -10.23 33.60
N PRO A 43 12.67 -10.65 33.80
CA PRO A 43 12.19 -10.94 35.15
C PRO A 43 13.17 -11.94 35.79
N PRO A 44 13.56 -11.75 37.06
CA PRO A 44 14.46 -12.68 37.72
C PRO A 44 13.84 -14.07 37.61
N THR A 45 14.58 -15.01 37.00
CA THR A 45 14.26 -16.43 37.01
C THR A 45 13.95 -16.80 38.46
N ALA A 46 12.69 -17.11 38.75
CA ALA A 46 12.30 -17.63 40.05
C ALA A 46 13.15 -18.87 40.30
N ALA A 47 14.12 -18.76 41.20
CA ALA A 47 14.90 -19.89 41.66
C ALA A 47 13.89 -20.94 42.13
N LEU A 48 13.94 -22.13 41.54
CA LEU A 48 13.18 -23.28 42.05
C LEU A 48 13.56 -23.46 43.51
N ALA A 49 12.62 -23.17 44.42
CA ALA A 49 12.72 -23.61 45.79
C ALA A 49 12.72 -25.15 45.80
N PRO A 50 13.68 -25.82 46.47
CA PRO A 50 13.68 -27.26 46.58
C PRO A 50 12.60 -27.65 47.59
N GLY A 51 11.49 -28.20 47.11
CA GLY A 51 10.47 -28.80 47.97
C GLY A 51 9.04 -28.45 47.56
N ALA A 52 8.54 -29.08 46.50
CA ALA A 52 7.10 -29.23 46.29
C ALA A 52 6.83 -30.62 45.69
N PRO A 53 5.80 -31.34 46.15
CA PRO A 53 5.58 -32.74 45.82
C PRO A 53 5.10 -32.91 44.38
N ARG A 54 5.57 -33.98 43.74
CA ARG A 54 5.16 -34.43 42.40
C ARG A 54 3.65 -34.69 42.36
N ALA A 55 2.89 -33.81 41.74
CA ALA A 55 1.54 -34.11 41.28
C ALA A 55 1.62 -34.78 39.89
N ALA A 56 1.08 -35.99 39.79
CA ALA A 56 0.97 -36.75 38.56
C ALA A 56 0.12 -35.99 37.53
N ARG A 57 0.68 -35.76 36.33
CA ARG A 57 -0.05 -35.20 35.19
C ARG A 57 -0.92 -36.30 34.59
N GLY A 58 -2.24 -36.15 34.75
CA GLY A 58 -3.24 -36.89 34.01
C GLY A 58 -3.11 -36.64 32.51
N SER A 59 -3.21 -37.74 31.77
CA SER A 59 -3.29 -37.85 30.32
C SER A 59 -4.60 -37.26 29.78
N ALA A 60 -4.50 -36.38 28.77
CA ALA A 60 -5.58 -36.01 27.85
C ALA A 60 -4.96 -35.61 26.49
N PRO A 61 -5.67 -35.82 25.37
CA PRO A 61 -5.07 -36.36 24.15
C PRO A 61 -4.58 -35.30 23.15
N LEU A 62 -3.52 -35.66 22.44
CA LEU A 62 -3.02 -34.99 21.24
C LEU A 62 -4.08 -35.03 20.13
N GLN A 63 -4.50 -33.86 19.65
CA GLN A 63 -5.12 -33.74 18.33
C GLN A 63 -4.03 -33.85 17.25
N PRO A 64 -4.27 -34.57 16.14
CA PRO A 64 -3.28 -34.69 15.06
C PRO A 64 -3.23 -33.41 14.22
N PRO A 65 -2.04 -33.00 13.72
CA PRO A 65 -1.95 -31.90 12.76
C PRO A 65 -2.46 -32.34 11.37
N LEU A 66 -3.26 -31.46 10.77
CA LEU A 66 -3.74 -31.54 9.40
C LEU A 66 -2.56 -31.60 8.40
N ALA A 67 -2.64 -32.53 7.44
CA ALA A 67 -1.67 -32.69 6.36
C ALA A 67 -1.82 -31.59 5.29
N PRO A 68 -0.73 -31.06 4.72
CA PRO A 68 -0.80 -30.19 3.55
C PRO A 68 -1.07 -31.01 2.27
N ALA A 69 -1.89 -30.43 1.39
CA ALA A 69 -2.33 -31.00 0.13
C ALA A 69 -1.18 -31.27 -0.85
N ALA A 70 -1.25 -32.42 -1.51
CA ALA A 70 -0.29 -32.88 -2.50
C ALA A 70 -0.42 -32.11 -3.83
N LEU A 71 0.70 -31.53 -4.29
CA LEU A 71 0.91 -31.15 -5.68
C LEU A 71 1.39 -32.38 -6.46
N GLY A 72 0.74 -32.63 -7.60
CA GLY A 72 0.93 -33.82 -8.43
C GLY A 72 2.34 -33.96 -9.00
N ALA A 73 2.89 -35.18 -8.89
CA ALA A 73 4.10 -35.61 -9.55
C ALA A 73 3.76 -36.45 -10.79
N TYR A 74 4.34 -36.05 -11.92
CA TYR A 74 4.42 -36.77 -13.17
C TYR A 74 5.48 -37.89 -13.06
N SER A 75 5.15 -39.05 -13.64
CA SER A 75 5.92 -40.30 -13.55
C SER A 75 7.07 -40.40 -14.57
N GLY A 76 8.08 -41.20 -14.20
CA GLY A 76 9.14 -41.75 -15.06
C GLY A 76 10.51 -41.58 -14.41
N GLY A 77 11.38 -42.56 -14.19
CA GLY A 77 11.42 -44.00 -14.45
C GLY A 77 12.83 -44.50 -14.08
N ALA A 78 12.93 -45.77 -13.67
CA ALA A 78 14.12 -46.63 -13.59
C ALA A 78 15.32 -46.27 -12.66
N GLY A 79 15.59 -47.14 -11.67
CA GLY A 79 16.94 -47.36 -11.09
C GLY A 79 17.81 -48.26 -12.00
N PRO A 80 18.98 -48.83 -11.57
CA PRO A 80 19.50 -49.09 -10.21
C PRO A 80 20.95 -48.51 -10.00
N THR A 81 21.71 -48.62 -8.90
CA THR A 81 22.20 -49.78 -8.13
C THR A 81 22.95 -49.29 -6.87
N ARG A 82 22.89 -50.06 -5.78
CA ARG A 82 23.62 -49.88 -4.51
C ARG A 82 25.09 -50.33 -4.64
N HIS A 83 26.02 -49.57 -4.06
CA HIS A 83 27.32 -50.07 -3.60
C HIS A 83 27.55 -49.75 -2.11
N HIS A 84 28.11 -50.72 -1.40
CA HIS A 84 28.40 -50.77 0.04
C HIS A 84 29.91 -50.60 0.30
N HIS A 85 30.23 -50.15 1.53
CA HIS A 85 31.51 -50.18 2.29
C HIS A 85 32.33 -48.87 2.40
N PRO A 86 33.16 -48.70 3.44
CA PRO A 86 32.92 -49.00 4.87
C PRO A 86 33.29 -47.82 5.80
N ALA A 87 32.95 -47.98 7.07
CA ALA A 87 33.23 -47.07 8.17
C ALA A 87 34.74 -46.86 8.40
N HIS A 88 35.16 -45.59 8.53
CA HIS A 88 36.44 -45.23 9.12
C HIS A 88 36.21 -44.60 10.50
N HIS A 89 36.56 -45.36 11.52
CA HIS A 89 36.86 -44.86 12.86
C HIS A 89 38.04 -43.87 12.78
N PHE A 90 37.86 -42.65 13.28
CA PHE A 90 38.98 -41.82 13.69
C PHE A 90 38.75 -41.27 15.11
N HIS A 91 39.68 -41.72 15.95
CA HIS A 91 40.09 -41.35 17.29
C HIS A 91 39.57 -40.04 17.91
N HIS A 92 39.02 -40.22 19.10
CA HIS A 92 38.79 -39.21 20.14
C HIS A 92 40.11 -38.52 20.52
N HIS A 93 40.17 -37.19 20.41
CA HIS A 93 41.16 -36.38 21.11
C HIS A 93 40.47 -35.22 21.84
N GLY A 94 40.65 -35.19 23.17
CA GLY A 94 40.82 -34.00 23.98
C GLY A 94 39.68 -32.98 24.05
N GLN A 95 38.88 -33.07 25.12
CA GLN A 95 38.08 -31.96 25.64
C GLN A 95 38.93 -30.70 25.84
N ALA A 96 38.57 -29.63 25.15
CA ALA A 96 38.85 -28.26 25.59
C ALA A 96 37.50 -27.58 25.84
N HIS A 97 37.31 -27.07 27.05
CA HIS A 97 36.13 -26.31 27.46
C HIS A 97 35.91 -25.12 26.50
N PRO A 98 34.73 -24.96 25.88
CA PRO A 98 34.40 -23.71 25.21
C PRO A 98 34.11 -22.69 26.30
N GLY A 99 34.99 -21.70 26.42
CA GLY A 99 34.71 -20.49 27.17
C GLY A 99 33.38 -19.90 26.72
N LEU A 100 32.57 -19.49 27.69
CA LEU A 100 31.31 -18.77 27.50
C LEU A 100 31.60 -17.43 26.81
N HIS A 101 31.70 -17.46 25.48
CA HIS A 101 31.56 -16.24 24.71
C HIS A 101 30.12 -15.75 24.87
N PRO A 102 29.89 -14.48 25.26
CA PRO A 102 28.55 -13.93 25.18
C PRO A 102 28.07 -14.04 23.73
N PRO A 103 26.79 -14.39 23.50
CA PRO A 103 26.25 -14.41 22.15
C PRO A 103 26.51 -13.05 21.48
N PRO A 104 26.80 -13.02 20.16
CA PRO A 104 26.96 -11.75 19.47
C PRO A 104 25.72 -10.88 19.74
N PRO A 105 25.90 -9.57 19.97
CA PRO A 105 24.76 -8.69 20.20
C PRO A 105 23.79 -8.87 19.02
N PRO A 106 22.47 -8.93 19.28
CA PRO A 106 21.51 -9.03 18.21
C PRO A 106 21.77 -7.88 17.21
N PRO A 107 21.65 -8.14 15.89
CA PRO A 107 21.84 -7.09 14.91
C PRO A 107 20.94 -5.90 15.31
N PRO A 108 21.46 -4.66 15.22
CA PRO A 108 20.66 -3.49 15.58
C PRO A 108 19.34 -3.56 14.82
N LEU A 109 18.24 -3.50 15.58
CA LEU A 109 16.92 -3.51 14.98
C LEU A 109 16.85 -2.31 14.01
N PRO A 110 16.41 -2.53 12.76
CA PRO A 110 16.23 -1.42 11.86
C PRO A 110 15.26 -0.41 12.51
N GLY A 111 15.57 0.89 12.39
CA GLY A 111 14.67 1.98 12.78
C GLY A 111 13.31 1.85 12.08
N ALA A 112 12.39 2.80 12.28
CA ALA A 112 11.05 2.68 11.68
C ALA A 112 11.13 2.40 10.17
N ARG A 113 10.29 1.47 9.72
CA ARG A 113 10.27 0.98 8.33
C ARG A 113 8.94 1.33 7.69
N VAL A 114 8.96 2.03 6.58
CA VAL A 114 7.75 2.37 5.81
C VAL A 114 7.86 1.76 4.43
N LEU A 115 6.85 0.98 4.06
CA LEU A 115 6.69 0.47 2.70
C LEU A 115 6.04 1.55 1.85
N VAL A 116 6.57 1.80 0.66
CA VAL A 116 6.04 2.76 -0.30
C VAL A 116 5.57 2.00 -1.52
N ASP A 117 4.29 2.12 -1.86
CA ASP A 117 3.78 1.71 -3.16
C ASP A 117 4.23 2.74 -4.21
N ALA A 118 5.15 2.34 -5.08
CA ALA A 118 5.64 3.22 -6.12
C ALA A 118 4.55 3.56 -7.12
N GLY A 119 3.65 2.61 -7.44
CA GLY A 119 2.62 2.78 -8.47
C GLY A 119 1.77 4.04 -8.24
N SER A 120 1.41 4.30 -6.98
CA SER A 120 0.69 5.51 -6.59
C SER A 120 1.58 6.68 -6.15
N ALA A 121 2.82 6.42 -5.72
CA ALA A 121 3.74 7.46 -5.22
C ALA A 121 4.60 8.15 -6.31
N LEU A 122 4.65 7.62 -7.55
CA LEU A 122 5.50 8.14 -8.63
C LEU A 122 5.43 9.67 -8.82
N PRO A 123 4.25 10.31 -8.84
CA PRO A 123 4.16 11.76 -8.99
C PRO A 123 4.87 12.54 -7.87
N ARG A 124 4.90 12.00 -6.65
CA ARG A 124 5.65 12.60 -5.53
C ARG A 124 7.13 12.27 -5.56
N LEU A 125 7.49 11.02 -5.89
CA LEU A 125 8.89 10.59 -6.02
C LEU A 125 9.62 11.31 -7.15
N TYR A 126 8.90 11.78 -8.17
CA TYR A 126 9.44 12.64 -9.22
C TYR A 126 9.96 14.00 -8.71
N GLY A 127 9.66 14.39 -7.47
CA GLY A 127 9.98 15.71 -6.91
C GLY A 127 8.76 16.59 -6.65
N GLY A 128 7.58 15.99 -6.60
CA GLY A 128 6.31 16.70 -6.50
C GLY A 128 5.89 17.33 -7.83
N TYR A 129 5.05 18.38 -7.74
CA TYR A 129 4.45 19.05 -8.91
C TYR A 129 5.46 19.97 -9.63
N GLN A 130 6.53 19.40 -10.17
CA GLN A 130 7.40 20.11 -11.09
C GLN A 130 6.61 20.49 -12.35
N THR A 131 6.81 21.70 -12.87
CA THR A 131 5.98 22.24 -13.96
C THR A 131 6.39 21.75 -15.34
N ASP A 132 7.62 21.26 -15.50
CA ASP A 132 8.18 20.93 -16.80
C ASP A 132 8.31 19.42 -17.05
N TRP A 133 7.24 18.67 -16.76
CA TRP A 133 7.12 17.28 -17.19
C TRP A 133 6.74 17.15 -18.68
N VAL A 134 6.18 18.22 -19.27
CA VAL A 134 5.72 18.25 -20.66
C VAL A 134 6.89 18.15 -21.65
N CYS A 135 8.03 18.78 -21.36
CA CYS A 135 9.20 18.78 -22.24
C CYS A 135 10.11 17.56 -22.05
N GLY A 136 9.56 16.41 -21.65
CA GLY A 136 10.31 15.17 -21.43
C GLY A 136 10.90 15.01 -20.02
N GLY A 137 10.63 15.95 -19.12
CA GLY A 137 10.91 15.83 -17.69
C GLY A 137 12.19 16.52 -17.18
N GLN A 138 12.16 16.92 -15.92
CA GLN A 138 13.21 17.58 -15.15
C GLN A 138 13.93 16.57 -14.25
N TRP A 139 14.72 15.70 -14.88
CA TRP A 139 15.39 14.57 -14.21
C TRP A 139 16.42 15.00 -13.15
N ASN A 140 17.10 16.12 -13.34
CA ASN A 140 18.03 16.66 -12.34
C ASN A 140 17.30 17.09 -11.07
N ALA A 141 16.12 17.71 -11.21
CA ALA A 141 15.30 18.10 -10.06
C ALA A 141 14.77 16.87 -9.32
N MET A 142 14.36 15.83 -10.06
CA MET A 142 13.97 14.53 -9.48
C MET A 142 15.13 13.93 -8.68
N LEU A 143 16.33 13.83 -9.26
CA LEU A 143 17.50 13.27 -8.57
C LEU A 143 17.88 14.10 -7.33
N GLY A 144 17.83 15.42 -7.42
CA GLY A 144 18.06 16.32 -6.29
C GLY A 144 17.05 16.10 -5.16
N TYR A 145 15.77 15.97 -5.49
CA TYR A 145 14.71 15.68 -4.53
C TYR A 145 14.90 14.30 -3.88
N LEU A 146 15.13 13.24 -4.67
CA LEU A 146 15.33 11.89 -4.15
C LEU A 146 16.57 11.81 -3.25
N SER A 147 17.65 12.51 -3.62
CA SER A 147 18.84 12.65 -2.77
C SER A 147 18.49 13.28 -1.42
N ALA A 148 17.79 14.43 -1.43
CA ALA A 148 17.36 15.12 -0.23
C ALA A 148 16.42 14.27 0.64
N LEU A 149 15.48 13.55 0.02
CA LEU A 149 14.57 12.62 0.69
C LEU A 149 15.34 11.50 1.39
N CYS A 150 16.29 10.86 0.70
CA CYS A 150 17.09 9.79 1.27
C CYS A 150 17.98 10.30 2.41
N GLN A 151 18.59 11.48 2.25
CA GLN A 151 19.38 12.12 3.31
C GLN A 151 18.54 12.48 4.54
N ALA A 152 17.31 12.97 4.35
CA ALA A 152 16.40 13.27 5.45
C ALA A 152 15.98 12.00 6.22
N CYS A 153 15.83 10.88 5.51
CA CYS A 153 15.52 9.58 6.09
C CYS A 153 16.73 8.96 6.79
N ALA A 154 17.94 9.20 6.27
CA ALA A 154 19.20 8.76 6.85
C ALA A 154 19.55 9.63 8.06
N TYR A 155 19.20 9.17 9.26
CA TYR A 155 19.57 9.86 10.49
C TYR A 155 21.02 9.51 10.90
N PRO A 156 21.89 10.49 11.20
CA PRO A 156 23.21 10.23 11.75
C PRO A 156 23.06 9.52 13.11
N GLY A 157 23.47 8.26 13.20
CA GLY A 157 23.36 7.44 14.41
C GLY A 157 22.57 6.13 14.27
N GLY A 158 22.03 5.80 13.08
CA GLY A 158 21.45 4.48 12.81
C GLY A 158 19.94 4.34 13.05
N ASP A 159 19.31 5.31 13.72
CA ASP A 159 17.87 5.33 14.07
C ASP A 159 16.99 6.00 12.99
N GLY A 160 17.41 5.94 11.72
CA GLY A 160 16.71 6.59 10.60
C GLY A 160 15.39 5.93 10.20
N LEU A 161 14.63 6.63 9.35
CA LEU A 161 13.47 6.04 8.68
C LEU A 161 13.96 5.19 7.50
N GLU A 162 13.73 3.88 7.54
CA GLU A 162 13.97 3.02 6.38
C GLU A 162 12.78 3.09 5.43
N LEU A 163 13.00 3.66 4.25
CA LEU A 163 12.06 3.56 3.14
C LEU A 163 12.36 2.29 2.35
N VAL A 164 11.31 1.49 2.11
CA VAL A 164 11.36 0.36 1.18
C VAL A 164 10.31 0.61 0.11
N VAL A 165 10.68 0.50 -1.16
CA VAL A 165 9.81 0.90 -2.27
C VAL A 165 9.48 -0.30 -3.14
N MET A 166 8.20 -0.58 -3.35
CA MET A 166 7.74 -1.67 -4.20
C MET A 166 7.14 -1.11 -5.49
N PHE A 167 7.65 -1.59 -6.64
CA PHE A 167 7.20 -1.18 -7.95
C PHE A 167 6.20 -2.16 -8.55
N PRO A 168 5.17 -1.67 -9.28
CA PRO A 168 4.35 -2.54 -10.09
C PRO A 168 5.19 -3.17 -11.19
N GLY A 169 5.10 -4.50 -11.31
CA GLY A 169 5.68 -5.28 -12.40
C GLY A 169 4.60 -5.77 -13.34
N GLY A 170 4.28 -7.06 -13.28
CA GLY A 170 3.25 -7.67 -14.14
C GLY A 170 1.85 -7.08 -13.92
N LEU A 171 0.99 -7.26 -14.91
CA LEU A 171 -0.43 -6.91 -14.83
C LEU A 171 -1.23 -8.19 -14.68
N GLY A 172 -1.86 -8.38 -13.52
CA GLY A 172 -2.79 -9.48 -13.29
C GLY A 172 -3.94 -9.45 -14.31
N LYS A 173 -4.33 -10.62 -14.82
CA LYS A 173 -5.37 -10.75 -15.86
C LYS A 173 -6.70 -10.11 -15.44
N ASP A 174 -7.06 -10.26 -14.18
CA ASP A 174 -8.32 -9.75 -13.62
C ASP A 174 -8.37 -8.20 -13.59
N ARG A 175 -7.23 -7.53 -13.73
CA ARG A 175 -7.13 -6.06 -13.76
C ARG A 175 -7.00 -5.47 -15.17
N LEU A 176 -7.06 -6.28 -16.23
CA LEU A 176 -6.90 -5.81 -17.61
C LEU A 176 -7.94 -4.74 -18.00
N ALA A 177 -9.20 -4.92 -17.59
CA ALA A 177 -10.26 -3.96 -17.89
C ALA A 177 -10.04 -2.61 -17.16
N GLU A 178 -9.64 -2.65 -15.89
CA GLU A 178 -9.26 -1.47 -15.11
C GLU A 178 -8.07 -0.75 -15.74
N TRP A 179 -7.03 -1.49 -16.10
CA TRP A 179 -5.85 -0.97 -16.79
C TRP A 179 -6.23 -0.30 -18.12
N GLY A 180 -7.09 -0.93 -18.93
CA GLY A 180 -7.57 -0.38 -20.19
C GLY A 180 -8.28 0.96 -20.02
N ARG A 181 -9.17 1.09 -19.01
CA ARG A 181 -9.82 2.37 -18.67
C ARG A 181 -8.81 3.43 -18.26
N ARG A 182 -7.80 3.08 -17.45
CA ARG A 182 -6.73 4.01 -17.04
C ARG A 182 -5.92 4.49 -18.24
N CYS A 183 -5.52 3.61 -19.15
CA CYS A 183 -4.79 3.99 -20.36
C CYS A 183 -5.61 4.91 -21.27
N GLN A 184 -6.93 4.71 -21.36
CA GLN A 184 -7.82 5.62 -22.07
C GLN A 184 -7.87 7.00 -21.42
N ALA A 185 -7.98 7.07 -20.08
CA ALA A 185 -7.95 8.33 -19.34
C ALA A 185 -6.62 9.08 -19.53
N GLU A 186 -5.49 8.38 -19.43
CA GLU A 186 -4.15 8.96 -19.67
C GLU A 186 -4.04 9.50 -21.11
N ARG A 187 -4.57 8.79 -22.11
CA ARG A 187 -4.63 9.26 -23.50
C ARG A 187 -5.46 10.53 -23.65
N GLN A 188 -6.63 10.61 -22.99
CA GLN A 188 -7.46 11.82 -23.01
C GLN A 188 -6.72 12.99 -22.34
N THR A 189 -6.06 12.76 -21.21
CA THR A 189 -5.22 13.78 -20.57
C THR A 189 -4.11 14.25 -21.50
N ALA A 190 -3.41 13.33 -22.19
CA ALA A 190 -2.39 13.68 -23.19
C ALA A 190 -2.96 14.60 -24.30
N GLN A 191 -4.15 14.31 -24.81
CA GLN A 191 -4.80 15.14 -25.82
C GLN A 191 -5.12 16.55 -25.30
N LEU A 192 -5.61 16.67 -24.06
CA LEU A 192 -5.85 17.97 -23.41
C LEU A 192 -4.58 18.79 -23.26
N ILE A 193 -3.48 18.14 -22.89
CA ILE A 193 -2.17 18.77 -22.71
C ILE A 193 -1.65 19.29 -24.05
N VAL A 194 -1.63 18.44 -25.08
CA VAL A 194 -1.15 18.81 -26.43
C VAL A 194 -2.00 19.94 -26.99
N GLY A 195 -3.32 19.86 -26.88
CA GLY A 195 -4.23 20.93 -27.31
C GLY A 195 -4.01 22.24 -26.56
N HIS A 196 -3.78 22.19 -25.25
CA HIS A 196 -3.50 23.39 -24.46
C HIS A 196 -2.18 24.05 -24.85
N VAL A 197 -1.11 23.26 -24.96
CA VAL A 197 0.22 23.78 -25.32
C VAL A 197 0.20 24.35 -26.74
N GLY A 198 -0.43 23.64 -27.69
CA GLY A 198 -0.57 24.12 -29.07
C GLY A 198 -1.40 25.39 -29.20
N ASN A 199 -2.52 25.50 -28.47
CA ASN A 199 -3.44 26.64 -28.60
C ASN A 199 -3.03 27.85 -27.76
N LYS A 200 -2.45 27.64 -26.57
CA LYS A 200 -2.15 28.72 -25.61
C LYS A 200 -0.67 29.04 -25.47
N GLY A 201 0.23 28.13 -25.85
CA GLY A 201 1.68 28.31 -25.67
C GLY A 201 2.13 28.39 -24.20
N THR A 202 1.27 28.03 -23.26
CA THR A 202 1.54 28.07 -21.81
C THR A 202 1.69 26.67 -21.22
N PRO A 203 2.40 26.51 -20.09
CA PRO A 203 2.42 25.24 -19.36
C PRO A 203 1.00 24.79 -18.97
N PRO A 204 0.68 23.49 -19.08
CA PRO A 204 -0.64 22.98 -18.73
C PRO A 204 -0.92 23.08 -17.22
N PRO A 205 -2.20 23.05 -16.82
CA PRO A 205 -2.59 22.91 -15.42
C PRO A 205 -1.91 21.73 -14.73
N ARG A 206 -1.45 21.94 -13.49
CA ARG A 206 -0.76 20.91 -12.70
C ARG A 206 -1.60 19.67 -12.41
N ALA A 207 -2.93 19.81 -12.42
CA ALA A 207 -3.86 18.70 -12.24
C ALA A 207 -3.83 17.69 -13.40
N TRP A 208 -3.33 18.08 -14.58
CA TRP A 208 -3.23 17.21 -15.76
C TRP A 208 -1.87 16.51 -15.84
N PHE A 209 -1.30 16.14 -14.69
CA PHE A 209 0.00 15.49 -14.67
C PHE A 209 -0.04 14.17 -15.43
N LEU A 210 0.82 14.04 -16.43
CA LEU A 210 1.12 12.78 -17.10
C LEU A 210 2.59 12.44 -16.85
N PRO A 211 2.92 11.26 -16.30
CA PRO A 211 4.29 10.92 -16.00
C PRO A 211 5.12 10.90 -17.30
N PRO A 212 6.34 11.48 -17.32
CA PRO A 212 7.24 11.33 -18.46
C PRO A 212 7.47 9.85 -18.78
N ALA A 213 7.69 9.55 -20.05
CA ALA A 213 8.08 8.21 -20.46
C ALA A 213 9.25 7.72 -19.60
N CYS A 214 9.26 6.44 -19.24
CA CYS A 214 10.25 5.79 -18.37
C CYS A 214 10.40 6.32 -16.93
N LEU A 215 9.53 7.23 -16.45
CA LEU A 215 9.61 7.77 -15.08
C LEU A 215 9.79 6.68 -14.00
N SER A 216 8.98 5.61 -14.07
CA SER A 216 9.05 4.48 -13.12
C SER A 216 10.45 3.85 -13.09
N HIS A 217 11.05 3.64 -14.27
CA HIS A 217 12.39 3.08 -14.40
C HIS A 217 13.46 4.04 -13.86
N CYS A 218 13.39 5.33 -14.22
CA CYS A 218 14.33 6.34 -13.76
C CYS A 218 14.31 6.51 -12.23
N VAL A 219 13.12 6.57 -11.63
CA VAL A 219 12.95 6.65 -10.16
C VAL A 219 13.53 5.39 -9.50
N ARG A 220 13.26 4.19 -10.06
CA ARG A 220 13.81 2.93 -9.54
C ARG A 220 15.33 2.92 -9.52
N LEU A 221 15.97 3.28 -10.63
CA LEU A 221 17.43 3.34 -10.72
C LEU A 221 18.02 4.39 -9.78
N ALA A 222 17.38 5.56 -9.64
CA ALA A 222 17.80 6.59 -8.71
C ALA A 222 17.73 6.10 -7.24
N LEU A 223 16.64 5.45 -6.85
CA LEU A 223 16.48 4.87 -5.52
C LEU A 223 17.56 3.81 -5.22
N ILE A 224 17.86 2.93 -6.17
CA ILE A 224 18.98 1.97 -6.06
C ILE A 224 20.31 2.71 -5.85
N ARG A 225 20.56 3.78 -6.62
CA ARG A 225 21.77 4.62 -6.50
C ARG A 225 21.90 5.28 -5.12
N PHE A 226 20.78 5.59 -4.48
CA PHE A 226 20.71 6.12 -3.11
C PHE A 226 20.58 5.03 -2.03
N ARG A 227 20.79 3.75 -2.38
CA ARG A 227 20.76 2.60 -1.47
C ARG A 227 19.41 2.33 -0.81
N VAL A 228 18.32 2.80 -1.42
CA VAL A 228 16.97 2.44 -1.00
C VAL A 228 16.68 1.01 -1.48
N LYS A 229 16.09 0.19 -0.60
CA LYS A 229 15.65 -1.16 -0.97
C LYS A 229 14.46 -1.06 -1.90
N VAL A 230 14.58 -1.61 -3.10
CA VAL A 230 13.52 -1.66 -4.09
C VAL A 230 13.09 -3.09 -4.36
N PHE A 231 11.79 -3.29 -4.49
CA PHE A 231 11.16 -4.56 -4.87
C PHE A 231 10.29 -4.34 -6.10
N GLN A 232 9.96 -5.41 -6.81
CA GLN A 232 9.04 -5.38 -7.93
C GLN A 232 8.05 -6.52 -7.77
N SER A 233 6.76 -6.25 -7.93
CA SER A 233 5.75 -7.30 -7.97
C SER A 233 5.84 -8.11 -9.26
N LEU A 234 5.34 -9.33 -9.25
CA LEU A 234 5.34 -10.21 -10.43
C LEU A 234 3.97 -10.32 -11.08
N GLU A 235 2.91 -10.27 -10.29
CA GLU A 235 1.51 -10.49 -10.65
C GLU A 235 0.66 -9.30 -10.14
N ASP A 236 -0.35 -9.54 -9.30
CA ASP A 236 -1.19 -8.49 -8.71
C ASP A 236 -0.39 -7.66 -7.70
N HIS A 237 -0.03 -6.46 -8.14
CA HIS A 237 0.76 -5.53 -7.35
C HIS A 237 0.14 -5.22 -5.98
N HIS A 238 -1.18 -5.02 -5.91
CA HIS A 238 -1.86 -4.64 -4.69
C HIS A 238 -1.86 -5.78 -3.67
N LEU A 239 -2.15 -7.00 -4.12
CA LEU A 239 -2.10 -8.17 -3.24
C LEU A 239 -0.68 -8.45 -2.74
N GLU A 240 0.32 -8.33 -3.62
CA GLU A 240 1.72 -8.51 -3.24
C GLU A 240 2.21 -7.43 -2.27
N VAL A 241 1.82 -6.17 -2.44
CA VAL A 241 2.13 -5.09 -1.49
C VAL A 241 1.56 -5.41 -0.11
N VAL A 242 0.31 -5.88 -0.04
CA VAL A 242 -0.34 -6.24 1.24
C VAL A 242 0.32 -7.46 1.89
N ALA A 243 0.63 -8.51 1.12
CA ALA A 243 1.32 -9.70 1.60
C ALA A 243 2.72 -9.35 2.12
N PHE A 244 3.49 -8.64 1.30
CA PHE A 244 4.84 -8.19 1.64
C PHE A 244 4.85 -7.29 2.88
N PHE A 245 3.85 -6.40 3.01
CA PHE A 245 3.68 -5.56 4.20
C PHE A 245 3.55 -6.40 5.48
N ARG A 246 2.69 -7.43 5.46
CA ARG A 246 2.37 -8.27 6.61
C ARG A 246 3.52 -9.19 7.02
N GLU A 247 4.31 -9.66 6.07
CA GLU A 247 5.39 -10.62 6.31
C GLU A 247 6.70 -9.98 6.78
N ASN A 248 6.87 -8.66 6.55
CA ASN A 248 8.16 -8.01 6.74
C ASN A 248 8.21 -6.99 7.89
N GLY A 249 7.19 -6.90 8.75
CA GLY A 249 7.24 -6.06 9.96
C GLY A 249 7.36 -4.55 9.69
N PHE A 250 6.64 -4.05 8.68
CA PHE A 250 6.58 -2.62 8.40
C PHE A 250 5.71 -1.87 9.42
N HIS A 251 6.09 -0.62 9.68
CA HIS A 251 5.39 0.25 10.63
C HIS A 251 4.30 1.09 9.96
N GLY A 252 4.32 1.20 8.63
CA GLY A 252 3.23 1.78 7.85
C GLY A 252 3.44 1.69 6.34
N LEU A 253 2.34 1.89 5.62
CA LEU A 253 2.26 1.84 4.17
C LEU A 253 1.97 3.24 3.64
N LEU A 254 2.80 3.74 2.74
CA LEU A 254 2.63 4.99 2.04
C LEU A 254 2.13 4.72 0.62
N ALA A 255 0.87 5.04 0.34
CA ALA A 255 0.25 4.86 -0.97
C ALA A 255 -0.89 5.86 -1.22
N HIS A 256 -1.43 5.88 -2.42
CA HIS A 256 -2.60 6.65 -2.81
C HIS A 256 -3.55 5.73 -3.58
N ASP A 257 -3.98 4.67 -2.91
CA ASP A 257 -5.01 3.75 -3.38
C ASP A 257 -5.97 3.39 -2.24
N SER A 258 -7.26 3.55 -2.50
CA SER A 258 -8.32 3.33 -1.52
C SER A 258 -8.50 1.86 -1.12
N GLU A 259 -8.10 0.92 -1.97
CA GLU A 259 -8.14 -0.51 -1.66
C GLU A 259 -7.30 -0.79 -0.40
N TYR A 260 -6.09 -0.22 -0.32
CA TYR A 260 -5.21 -0.39 0.85
C TYR A 260 -5.80 0.17 2.15
N ALA A 261 -6.55 1.27 2.08
CA ALA A 261 -7.21 1.84 3.25
C ALA A 261 -8.24 0.86 3.83
N LEU A 262 -8.93 0.12 2.97
CA LEU A 262 -9.97 -0.85 3.33
C LEU A 262 -9.40 -2.23 3.71
N TYR A 263 -8.15 -2.53 3.37
CA TYR A 263 -7.43 -3.75 3.79
C TYR A 263 -6.96 -3.78 5.26
N ASN A 264 -7.40 -2.82 6.08
CA ASN A 264 -7.10 -2.72 7.52
C ASN A 264 -5.60 -2.69 7.82
N ILE A 265 -4.83 -1.97 6.99
CA ILE A 265 -3.42 -1.67 7.26
C ILE A 265 -3.33 -0.77 8.51
N PRO A 266 -2.58 -1.14 9.57
CA PRO A 266 -2.58 -0.41 10.84
C PRO A 266 -2.20 1.07 10.75
N SER A 267 -1.23 1.38 9.88
CA SER A 267 -0.75 2.74 9.63
C SER A 267 -0.72 2.99 8.13
N TYR A 268 -1.77 3.63 7.62
CA TYR A 268 -1.91 3.95 6.21
C TYR A 268 -1.69 5.45 5.97
N TYR A 269 -0.73 5.78 5.11
CA TYR A 269 -0.30 7.15 4.82
C TYR A 269 -0.52 7.52 3.36
N SER A 270 -0.89 8.77 3.11
CA SER A 270 -1.11 9.30 1.75
C SER A 270 0.22 9.55 1.04
N SER A 271 0.54 8.78 0.00
CA SER A 271 1.67 9.13 -0.88
C SER A 271 1.41 10.46 -1.58
N HIS A 272 0.15 10.79 -1.91
CA HIS A 272 -0.22 12.06 -2.52
C HIS A 272 0.00 13.27 -1.62
N ALA A 273 -0.09 13.16 -0.29
CA ALA A 273 0.15 14.28 0.62
C ALA A 273 1.63 14.44 1.04
N LEU A 274 2.53 13.55 0.58
CA LEU A 274 3.93 13.53 0.98
C LEU A 274 4.67 14.83 0.61
N LYS A 275 5.29 15.45 1.60
CA LYS A 275 6.08 16.69 1.46
C LYS A 275 7.34 16.62 2.29
N LEU A 276 8.47 16.94 1.67
CA LEU A 276 9.73 17.16 2.38
C LEU A 276 9.90 18.66 2.61
N SER A 277 10.21 19.07 3.84
CA SER A 277 10.52 20.47 4.13
C SER A 277 11.82 20.89 3.43
N TRP A 278 11.93 22.16 3.05
CA TRP A 278 13.09 22.69 2.31
C TRP A 278 14.43 22.45 3.02
N ASN A 279 14.42 22.38 4.36
CA ASN A 279 15.60 22.13 5.19
C ASN A 279 15.85 20.63 5.48
N GLY A 280 15.04 19.73 4.91
CA GLY A 280 15.16 18.28 5.10
C GLY A 280 14.81 17.76 6.50
N LYS A 281 14.25 18.59 7.40
CA LYS A 281 14.02 18.22 8.82
C LYS A 281 12.67 17.56 9.10
N ASN A 282 11.68 17.72 8.22
CA ASN A 282 10.34 17.16 8.37
C ASN A 282 9.91 16.49 7.07
N LEU A 283 9.41 15.25 7.18
CA LEU A 283 8.79 14.53 6.06
C LEU A 283 7.32 14.33 6.42
N THR A 284 6.47 15.25 5.97
CA THR A 284 5.06 15.28 6.36
C THR A 284 4.17 14.58 5.35
N THR A 285 3.10 13.97 5.84
CA THR A 285 2.03 13.36 5.05
C THR A 285 0.74 13.32 5.89
N ASN A 286 -0.33 12.73 5.36
CA ASN A 286 -1.57 12.45 6.07
C ASN A 286 -1.66 10.97 6.41
N GLN A 287 -2.12 10.65 7.62
CA GLN A 287 -2.52 9.31 8.04
C GLN A 287 -4.04 9.17 8.01
N PHE A 288 -4.54 8.06 7.49
CA PHE A 288 -5.94 7.70 7.54
C PHE A 288 -6.25 6.88 8.80
N LEU A 289 -7.09 7.43 9.68
CA LEU A 289 -7.55 6.80 10.91
C LEU A 289 -8.79 5.93 10.60
N MET A 290 -8.55 4.73 10.08
CA MET A 290 -9.61 3.82 9.63
C MET A 290 -10.59 3.39 10.73
N GLN A 291 -10.23 3.55 12.01
CA GLN A 291 -11.16 3.37 13.13
C GLN A 291 -12.22 4.48 13.19
N GLU A 292 -11.83 5.73 12.96
CA GLU A 292 -12.75 6.86 12.93
C GLU A 292 -13.63 6.79 11.68
N VAL A 293 -13.06 6.37 10.55
CA VAL A 293 -13.83 6.05 9.33
C VAL A 293 -14.92 5.03 9.62
N ALA A 294 -14.57 3.92 10.30
CA ALA A 294 -15.53 2.88 10.66
C ALA A 294 -16.69 3.44 11.49
N LYS A 295 -16.37 4.25 12.50
CA LYS A 295 -17.35 4.90 13.37
C LYS A 295 -18.29 5.82 12.60
N GLN A 296 -17.76 6.65 11.71
CA GLN A 296 -18.56 7.61 10.93
C GLN A 296 -19.44 6.93 9.88
N LEU A 297 -18.95 5.85 9.28
CA LEU A 297 -19.74 5.04 8.35
C LEU A 297 -20.74 4.12 9.06
N GLY A 298 -20.71 4.03 10.40
CA GLY A 298 -21.53 3.07 11.14
C GLY A 298 -21.17 1.61 10.85
N LEU A 299 -19.92 1.35 10.45
CA LEU A 299 -19.42 0.03 10.06
C LEU A 299 -18.42 -0.52 11.08
N LYS A 300 -18.32 -1.85 11.14
CA LYS A 300 -17.20 -2.51 11.81
C LYS A 300 -16.03 -2.65 10.82
N ARG A 301 -14.78 -2.49 11.27
CA ARG A 301 -13.58 -2.66 10.41
C ARG A 301 -13.53 -4.02 9.70
N MET A 302 -14.05 -5.07 10.32
CA MET A 302 -14.15 -6.40 9.69
C MET A 302 -15.05 -6.44 8.45
N ASN A 303 -15.96 -5.47 8.30
CA ASN A 303 -16.87 -5.38 7.15
C ASN A 303 -16.27 -4.56 6.00
N PHE A 304 -15.09 -3.94 6.18
CA PHE A 304 -14.47 -3.13 5.13
C PHE A 304 -14.20 -3.88 3.83
N PRO A 305 -13.78 -5.15 3.81
CA PRO A 305 -13.63 -5.88 2.55
C PRO A 305 -14.94 -6.01 1.77
N ILE A 306 -16.05 -6.32 2.46
CA ILE A 306 -17.37 -6.42 1.82
C ILE A 306 -17.84 -5.04 1.36
N PHE A 307 -17.65 -4.02 2.20
CA PHE A 307 -17.96 -2.64 1.82
C PHE A 307 -17.15 -2.19 0.59
N ALA A 308 -15.86 -2.52 0.51
CA ALA A 308 -15.01 -2.22 -0.65
C ALA A 308 -15.52 -2.88 -1.93
N ALA A 309 -15.98 -4.14 -1.84
CA ALA A 309 -16.60 -4.84 -2.96
C ALA A 309 -17.90 -4.15 -3.40
N LEU A 310 -18.78 -3.81 -2.45
CA LEU A 310 -20.05 -3.15 -2.74
C LEU A 310 -19.92 -1.69 -3.19
N LEU A 311 -18.79 -1.03 -2.93
CA LEU A 311 -18.51 0.30 -3.51
C LEU A 311 -18.30 0.21 -5.02
N GLY A 312 -17.78 -0.90 -5.53
CA GLY A 312 -17.37 -1.09 -6.91
C GLY A 312 -15.85 -1.11 -7.04
N ASN A 313 -15.30 -2.21 -7.55
CA ASN A 313 -13.87 -2.42 -7.75
C ASN A 313 -13.60 -3.23 -9.03
N HIS A 314 -12.35 -3.68 -9.23
CA HIS A 314 -11.97 -4.44 -10.43
C HIS A 314 -12.59 -5.85 -10.51
N ILE A 315 -13.02 -6.44 -9.38
CA ILE A 315 -13.67 -7.75 -9.30
C ILE A 315 -15.18 -7.62 -9.52
N LEU A 316 -15.79 -6.64 -8.85
CA LEU A 316 -17.22 -6.35 -8.93
C LEU A 316 -17.38 -4.89 -9.38
N PRO A 317 -17.45 -4.64 -10.69
CA PRO A 317 -17.35 -3.29 -11.24
C PRO A 317 -18.65 -2.50 -11.12
N ASP A 318 -18.55 -1.18 -11.32
CA ASP A 318 -19.68 -0.23 -11.19
C ASP A 318 -20.88 -0.64 -12.06
N GLU A 319 -20.62 -1.22 -13.24
CA GLU A 319 -21.64 -1.63 -14.20
C GLU A 319 -22.54 -2.75 -13.62
N ASP A 320 -21.94 -3.72 -12.93
CA ASP A 320 -22.65 -4.85 -12.33
C ASP A 320 -23.38 -4.45 -11.05
N LEU A 321 -22.84 -3.47 -10.32
CA LEU A 321 -23.44 -2.93 -9.10
C LEU A 321 -24.50 -1.87 -9.35
N ALA A 322 -24.71 -1.44 -10.58
CA ALA A 322 -25.65 -0.37 -10.92
C ALA A 322 -27.04 -0.64 -10.32
N ALA A 323 -27.66 -1.79 -10.61
CA ALA A 323 -28.99 -2.08 -10.07
C ALA A 323 -29.05 -2.03 -8.52
N PHE A 324 -28.00 -2.53 -7.86
CA PHE A 324 -27.86 -2.45 -6.41
C PHE A 324 -27.73 -1.01 -5.93
N HIS A 325 -26.81 -0.20 -6.48
CA HIS A 325 -26.64 1.21 -6.10
C HIS A 325 -27.91 2.03 -6.33
N TRP A 326 -28.63 1.81 -7.42
CA TRP A 326 -29.92 2.46 -7.68
C TRP A 326 -31.01 2.03 -6.72
N SER A 327 -30.96 0.81 -6.16
CA SER A 327 -31.90 0.37 -5.13
C SER A 327 -31.69 1.06 -3.78
N LEU A 328 -30.47 1.58 -3.53
CA LEU A 328 -30.15 2.34 -2.32
C LEU A 328 -30.66 3.78 -2.37
N LEU A 329 -31.03 4.28 -3.54
CA LEU A 329 -31.64 5.60 -3.69
C LEU A 329 -33.09 5.55 -3.17
N GLY A 330 -33.39 6.37 -2.17
CA GLY A 330 -34.76 6.53 -1.68
C GLY A 330 -35.69 7.11 -2.77
N PRO A 331 -37.01 6.95 -2.64
CA PRO A 331 -37.99 7.42 -3.63
C PRO A 331 -37.93 8.94 -3.86
N GLU A 332 -37.50 9.70 -2.85
CA GLU A 332 -37.33 11.16 -2.90
C GLU A 332 -36.02 11.62 -3.57
N HIS A 333 -35.13 10.69 -3.95
CA HIS A 333 -33.85 11.06 -4.52
C HIS A 333 -34.03 11.57 -5.96
N PRO A 334 -33.42 12.71 -6.37
CA PRO A 334 -33.59 13.27 -7.72
C PRO A 334 -33.26 12.29 -8.86
N LEU A 335 -32.38 11.32 -8.59
CA LEU A 335 -31.99 10.28 -9.55
C LEU A 335 -32.86 9.00 -9.51
N ALA A 336 -33.75 8.86 -8.52
CA ALA A 336 -34.65 7.72 -8.42
C ALA A 336 -35.71 7.72 -9.55
N SER A 337 -36.08 8.90 -10.05
CA SER A 337 -37.00 9.07 -11.18
C SER A 337 -36.40 8.67 -12.54
N LEU A 338 -35.07 8.71 -12.69
CA LEU A 338 -34.37 8.23 -13.89
C LEU A 338 -34.44 6.70 -14.04
N LYS A 339 -34.75 5.97 -12.96
CA LYS A 339 -35.02 4.53 -12.98
C LYS A 339 -36.21 4.17 -13.88
N VAL A 340 -37.10 5.13 -14.17
CA VAL A 340 -38.33 4.94 -14.95
C VAL A 340 -38.11 5.15 -16.46
N PHE A 341 -37.03 5.83 -16.87
CA PHE A 341 -36.81 6.19 -18.28
C PHE A 341 -35.81 5.31 -19.04
N GLY A 342 -35.30 4.23 -18.46
CA GLY A 342 -34.32 3.43 -19.17
C GLY A 342 -33.96 2.09 -18.53
N ILE A 343 -34.94 1.20 -18.34
CA ILE A 343 -34.66 -0.24 -18.21
C ILE A 343 -35.84 -1.05 -18.76
N ILE A 344 -36.08 -1.02 -20.08
CA ILE A 344 -36.71 -2.17 -20.74
C ILE A 344 -36.08 -2.43 -22.13
N ASP A 345 -35.70 -1.40 -22.89
CA ASP A 345 -35.04 -1.61 -24.17
C ASP A 345 -34.01 -0.50 -24.40
N LEU A 346 -32.71 -0.83 -24.32
CA LEU A 346 -31.64 -0.13 -25.04
C LEU A 346 -30.35 -0.93 -24.88
N GLU A 347 -30.09 -1.79 -25.87
CA GLU A 347 -28.75 -1.97 -26.37
C GLU A 347 -28.11 -0.58 -26.59
N ILE A 348 -26.93 -0.38 -25.99
CA ILE A 348 -25.94 0.63 -26.38
C ILE A 348 -26.35 2.09 -26.12
N LEU A 349 -26.29 2.50 -24.84
CA LEU A 349 -25.67 3.79 -24.53
C LEU A 349 -24.45 3.53 -23.65
N PRO A 350 -23.23 3.91 -24.08
CA PRO A 350 -22.03 3.67 -23.28
C PRO A 350 -22.17 4.41 -21.95
N PHE A 351 -21.96 3.69 -20.85
CA PHE A 351 -22.09 4.15 -19.46
C PHE A 351 -21.37 5.49 -19.14
N HIS A 352 -20.38 5.87 -19.97
CA HIS A 352 -19.74 7.19 -20.02
C HIS A 352 -20.74 8.35 -20.20
N GLU A 353 -21.73 8.20 -21.08
CA GLU A 353 -22.77 9.20 -21.37
C GLU A 353 -23.67 9.41 -20.14
N ILE A 354 -23.95 8.32 -19.41
CA ILE A 354 -24.74 8.35 -18.17
C ILE A 354 -23.94 9.05 -17.07
N LYS A 355 -22.65 8.71 -16.87
CA LYS A 355 -21.78 9.43 -15.92
C LYS A 355 -21.62 10.91 -16.27
N TRP A 356 -21.55 11.25 -17.57
CA TRP A 356 -21.49 12.65 -18.03
C TRP A 356 -22.79 13.40 -17.75
N ALA A 357 -23.94 12.82 -18.08
CA ALA A 357 -25.26 13.38 -17.79
C ALA A 357 -25.51 13.55 -16.27
N LEU A 358 -25.08 12.57 -15.47
CA LEU A 358 -25.15 12.62 -14.00
C LEU A 358 -24.21 13.67 -13.41
N SER A 359 -23.01 13.84 -13.96
CA SER A 359 -22.08 14.92 -13.58
C SER A 359 -22.62 16.31 -13.95
N LEU A 360 -23.32 16.43 -15.09
CA LEU A 360 -24.05 17.64 -15.47
C LEU A 360 -25.19 17.95 -14.50
N LEU A 361 -25.98 16.94 -14.12
CA LEU A 361 -27.08 17.05 -13.16
C LEU A 361 -26.59 17.40 -11.75
N GLU A 362 -25.52 16.77 -11.25
CA GLU A 362 -24.89 17.17 -9.99
C GLU A 362 -24.42 18.64 -10.07
N SER A 363 -23.76 19.04 -11.16
CA SER A 363 -23.29 20.41 -11.35
C SER A 363 -24.43 21.44 -11.42
N GLN A 364 -25.59 21.06 -11.96
CA GLN A 364 -26.80 21.90 -11.99
C GLN A 364 -27.52 21.95 -10.63
N CYS A 365 -27.59 20.86 -9.88
CA CYS A 365 -28.10 20.86 -8.51
C CYS A 365 -27.25 21.74 -7.58
N PHE A 366 -25.93 21.79 -7.75
CA PHE A 366 -25.03 22.67 -7.00
C PHE A 366 -25.25 24.17 -7.27
N LEU A 367 -25.72 24.54 -8.47
CA LEU A 367 -26.04 25.95 -8.80
C LEU A 367 -27.34 26.42 -8.15
N THR A 368 -28.26 25.51 -7.83
CA THR A 368 -29.55 25.85 -7.20
C THR A 368 -29.50 25.98 -5.67
N THR A 369 -28.39 25.57 -5.01
CA THR A 369 -28.25 25.62 -3.54
C THR A 369 -27.37 26.78 -3.04
N CYS A 370 -27.00 27.75 -3.87
CA CYS A 370 -26.29 28.95 -3.44
C CYS A 370 -27.32 30.00 -2.96
N PRO A 371 -27.41 30.35 -1.66
CA PRO A 371 -28.23 31.48 -1.26
C PRO A 371 -27.58 32.74 -1.82
N ARG A 372 -28.34 33.50 -2.62
CA ARG A 372 -27.97 34.87 -2.99
C ARG A 372 -27.73 35.64 -1.68
N LYS A 373 -26.50 36.09 -1.48
CA LYS A 373 -26.19 37.22 -0.59
C LYS A 373 -26.06 38.47 -1.43
#